data_AF-A0A090TB48-F1
#
_entry.id   AF-A0A090TB48-F1
#
_cell.length_a   1.000
_cell.length_b   1.000
_cell.length_c   1.000
_cell.angle_alpha   90.00
_cell.angle_beta   90.00
_cell.angle_gamma   90.00
#
_symmetry.space_group_name_H-M   'P 1'
#
loop_
_entity.id
_entity.type
_entity.pdbx_description
1 polymer ?
#
loop_
_entity_poly.entity_id
_entity_poly.type
_entity_poly.pdbx_seq_one_letter_code
_entity_poly.pdbx_strand_id
1 'polypeptide(L)'
;MFIRPTEEELATFEPDFVVMNGAKCTNQKWKEHGLNSENFTVFNLTERMQLIGGTWYGGEMKKGMFAMMNYFLPLRDIASMHCSANMGEDGDVAVFFGLSGTGKTTLSTDPKRALIGDDEHGWDDDGIFNYEGGCYAKTINLSKEAEPDIYNAIRRDALLENVTVRNDGSIDFDDGSKTENTRVSYPLHHIDNIVKPVSKGGHANKVIFLSADAFGVLPPVSKLTPEQTKYHFLSALQRS
;
A
#
# COMPACT_ATOMS: atom_id res chain seq x y z
N MET A 1 5.46 -8.23 -2.69
CA MET A 1 4.25 -7.39 -2.55
C MET A 1 2.98 -8.20 -2.72
N PHE A 2 2.83 -9.00 -3.76
CA PHE A 2 1.64 -9.86 -3.92
C PHE A 2 1.67 -11.10 -3.01
N ILE A 3 0.50 -11.70 -2.79
CA ILE A 3 0.34 -12.99 -2.10
C ILE A 3 1.08 -14.06 -2.90
N ARG A 4 1.86 -14.90 -2.21
CA ARG A 4 2.62 -15.98 -2.85
C ARG A 4 1.72 -17.22 -2.96
N PRO A 5 1.48 -17.75 -4.17
CA PRO A 5 0.80 -19.03 -4.32
C PRO A 5 1.66 -20.16 -3.77
N THR A 6 1.00 -21.24 -3.35
CA THR A 6 1.61 -22.53 -3.04
C THR A 6 2.04 -23.26 -4.31
N GLU A 7 2.88 -24.29 -4.19
CA GLU A 7 3.29 -25.13 -5.33
C GLU A 7 2.08 -25.82 -6.00
N GLU A 8 1.07 -26.19 -5.22
CA GLU A 8 -0.17 -26.81 -5.74
C GLU A 8 -0.99 -25.80 -6.56
N GLU A 9 -1.13 -24.56 -6.07
CA GLU A 9 -1.80 -23.48 -6.82
C GLU A 9 -1.03 -23.09 -8.08
N LEU A 10 0.31 -23.12 -8.05
CA LEU A 10 1.16 -22.84 -9.21
C LEU A 10 1.02 -23.88 -10.32
N ALA A 11 0.79 -25.15 -9.97
CA ALA A 11 0.69 -26.24 -10.94
C ALA A 11 -0.46 -26.06 -11.94
N THR A 12 -1.51 -25.33 -11.55
CA THR A 12 -2.69 -25.06 -12.37
C THR A 12 -2.96 -23.57 -12.55
N PHE A 13 -1.95 -22.72 -12.36
CA PHE A 13 -2.11 -21.26 -12.39
C PHE A 13 -2.41 -20.75 -13.80
N GLU A 14 -3.51 -20.01 -13.95
CA GLU A 14 -3.85 -19.25 -15.15
C GLU A 14 -3.94 -17.76 -14.79
N PRO A 15 -3.18 -16.87 -15.45
CA PRO A 15 -3.17 -15.46 -15.10
C PRO A 15 -4.46 -14.77 -15.54
N ASP A 16 -5.19 -14.19 -14.58
CA ASP A 16 -6.31 -13.31 -14.89
C ASP A 16 -5.87 -11.96 -15.48
N PHE A 17 -4.66 -11.51 -15.17
CA PHE A 17 -4.10 -10.24 -15.64
C PHE A 17 -2.58 -10.34 -15.77
N VAL A 18 -2.00 -9.75 -16.81
CA VAL A 18 -0.57 -9.79 -17.09
C VAL A 18 0.06 -8.41 -16.88
N VAL A 19 1.10 -8.33 -16.06
CA VAL A 19 1.88 -7.10 -15.87
C VAL A 19 3.23 -7.26 -16.55
N MET A 20 3.48 -6.48 -17.61
CA MET A 20 4.76 -6.46 -18.32
C MET A 20 5.55 -5.22 -17.93
N ASN A 21 6.65 -5.44 -17.19
CA ASN A 21 7.58 -4.37 -16.84
C ASN A 21 8.73 -4.29 -17.85
N GLY A 22 8.59 -3.35 -18.78
CA GLY A 22 9.59 -2.98 -19.78
C GLY A 22 10.30 -1.68 -19.44
N ALA A 23 10.61 -1.39 -18.17
CA ALA A 23 11.23 -0.12 -17.72
C ALA A 23 12.45 0.35 -18.55
N LYS A 24 13.16 -0.57 -19.23
CA LYS A 24 14.29 -0.27 -20.13
C LYS A 24 13.90 0.39 -21.45
N CYS A 25 12.65 0.29 -21.91
CA CYS A 25 12.21 0.91 -23.17
C CYS A 25 11.43 2.20 -22.90
N THR A 26 11.41 3.10 -23.89
CA THR A 26 10.58 4.30 -23.90
C THR A 26 9.87 4.45 -25.24
N ASN A 27 8.78 5.22 -25.28
CA ASN A 27 8.07 5.54 -26.51
C ASN A 27 8.60 6.84 -27.13
N GLN A 28 9.48 6.72 -28.13
CA GLN A 28 10.06 7.87 -28.83
C GLN A 28 9.05 8.71 -29.62
N LYS A 29 7.87 8.16 -29.96
CA LYS A 29 6.80 8.83 -30.72
C LYS A 29 5.66 9.33 -29.82
N TRP A 30 5.89 9.48 -28.52
CA TRP A 30 4.86 9.83 -27.55
C TRP A 30 4.06 11.09 -27.91
N LYS A 31 4.71 12.11 -28.50
CA LYS A 31 4.04 13.34 -28.96
C LYS A 31 3.06 13.08 -30.09
N GLU A 32 3.44 12.25 -31.07
CA GLU A 32 2.57 11.87 -32.20
C GLU A 32 1.35 11.09 -31.73
N HIS A 33 1.52 10.29 -30.66
CA HIS A 33 0.43 9.52 -30.04
C HIS A 33 -0.41 10.32 -29.04
N GLY A 34 -0.08 11.61 -28.79
CA GLY A 34 -0.80 12.44 -27.84
C GLY A 34 -0.62 12.04 -26.36
N LEU A 35 0.47 11.36 -26.03
CA LEU A 35 0.81 10.99 -24.65
C LEU A 35 1.50 12.14 -23.91
N ASN A 36 1.66 12.01 -22.59
CA ASN A 36 2.29 13.03 -21.75
C ASN A 36 3.83 13.05 -21.85
N SER A 37 4.47 11.89 -21.97
CA SER A 37 5.92 11.76 -22.07
C SER A 37 6.32 10.44 -22.75
N GLU A 38 7.62 10.19 -22.89
CA GLU A 38 8.15 8.93 -23.43
C GLU A 38 7.94 7.73 -22.48
N ASN A 39 7.67 8.00 -21.20
CA ASN A 39 7.35 6.98 -20.21
C ASN A 39 5.86 6.64 -20.26
N PHE A 40 5.50 5.42 -19.90
CA PHE A 40 4.10 5.00 -19.90
C PHE A 40 3.82 3.95 -18.83
N THR A 41 2.69 4.11 -18.16
CA THR A 41 2.00 3.06 -17.40
C THR A 41 0.59 2.98 -17.96
N VAL A 42 0.28 1.95 -18.75
CA VAL A 42 -1.01 1.84 -19.47
C VAL A 42 -1.69 0.52 -19.16
N PHE A 43 -3.01 0.51 -19.26
CA PHE A 43 -3.88 -0.63 -18.94
C PHE A 43 -4.80 -0.93 -20.11
N ASN A 44 -4.94 -2.21 -20.45
CA ASN A 44 -5.93 -2.72 -21.39
C ASN A 44 -6.80 -3.75 -20.68
N LEU A 45 -8.08 -3.43 -20.45
CA LEU A 45 -9.00 -4.31 -19.73
C LEU A 45 -9.53 -5.45 -20.60
N THR A 46 -9.54 -5.31 -21.93
CA THR A 46 -9.96 -6.38 -22.85
C THR A 46 -8.88 -7.45 -22.93
N GLU A 47 -7.62 -7.04 -23.07
CA GLU A 47 -6.45 -7.94 -23.08
C GLU A 47 -5.97 -8.31 -21.67
N ARG A 48 -6.56 -7.70 -20.64
CA ARG A 48 -6.22 -7.85 -19.22
C ARG A 48 -4.71 -7.69 -18.99
N MET A 49 -4.18 -6.54 -19.39
CA MET A 49 -2.74 -6.28 -19.39
C MET A 49 -2.37 -4.90 -18.87
N GLN A 50 -1.27 -4.81 -18.13
CA GLN A 50 -0.59 -3.57 -17.76
C GLN A 50 0.78 -3.56 -18.43
N LEU A 51 1.14 -2.45 -19.08
CA LEU A 51 2.47 -2.21 -19.62
C LEU A 51 3.13 -1.05 -18.88
N ILE A 52 4.36 -1.25 -18.42
CA ILE A 52 5.19 -0.24 -17.76
C ILE A 52 6.45 -0.02 -18.60
N GLY A 53 6.73 1.22 -18.99
CA GLY A 53 7.91 1.61 -19.76
C GLY A 53 8.53 2.91 -19.27
N GLY A 54 9.86 2.99 -19.30
CA GLY A 54 10.68 4.12 -18.90
C GLY A 54 10.84 4.33 -17.39
N THR A 55 9.78 4.07 -16.61
CA THR A 55 9.82 4.17 -15.14
C THR A 55 10.32 2.89 -14.48
N TRP A 56 11.21 3.04 -13.49
CA TRP A 56 11.75 1.95 -12.67
C TRP A 56 11.13 1.89 -11.27
N TYR A 57 10.19 2.78 -10.98
CA TYR A 57 9.59 2.87 -9.66
C TYR A 57 8.76 1.62 -9.34
N GLY A 58 9.10 0.94 -8.24
CA GLY A 58 8.46 -0.33 -7.86
C GLY A 58 6.95 -0.22 -7.64
N GLY A 59 6.50 0.94 -7.16
CA GLY A 59 5.10 1.22 -6.86
C GLY A 59 4.15 1.12 -8.06
N GLU A 60 4.63 1.29 -9.30
CA GLU A 60 3.80 1.17 -10.52
C GLU A 60 3.22 -0.25 -10.68
N MET A 61 4.00 -1.27 -10.32
CA MET A 61 3.56 -2.68 -10.40
C MET A 61 2.46 -2.98 -9.38
N LYS A 62 2.60 -2.45 -8.15
CA LYS A 62 1.61 -2.62 -7.07
C LYS A 62 0.34 -1.83 -7.37
N LYS A 63 0.47 -0.51 -7.54
CA LYS A 63 -0.67 0.41 -7.67
C LYS A 63 -1.48 0.18 -8.94
N GLY A 64 -0.86 -0.38 -9.98
CA GLY A 64 -1.57 -0.80 -11.18
C GLY A 64 -2.60 -1.90 -10.90
N MET A 65 -2.23 -2.93 -10.14
CA MET A 65 -3.19 -3.99 -9.76
C MET A 65 -4.23 -3.48 -8.76
N PHE A 66 -3.84 -2.60 -7.84
CA PHE A 66 -4.81 -1.93 -6.97
C PHE A 66 -5.87 -1.14 -7.76
N ALA A 67 -5.46 -0.46 -8.84
CA ALA A 67 -6.40 0.22 -9.72
C ALA A 67 -7.39 -0.76 -10.39
N MET A 68 -6.95 -1.97 -10.75
CA MET A 68 -7.83 -3.02 -11.27
C MET A 68 -8.80 -3.53 -10.18
N MET A 69 -8.34 -3.71 -8.94
CA MET A 69 -9.22 -4.08 -7.82
C MET A 69 -10.26 -3.00 -7.54
N ASN A 70 -9.86 -1.72 -7.59
CA ASN A 70 -10.77 -0.57 -7.46
C ASN A 70 -11.81 -0.48 -8.58
N TYR A 71 -11.56 -1.09 -9.75
CA TYR A 71 -12.55 -1.19 -10.81
C TYR A 71 -13.48 -2.39 -10.63
N PHE A 72 -12.92 -3.60 -10.44
CA PHE A 72 -13.72 -4.83 -10.47
C PHE A 72 -14.52 -5.10 -9.19
N LEU A 73 -13.97 -4.77 -8.01
CA LEU A 73 -14.64 -5.11 -6.75
C LEU A 73 -15.88 -4.26 -6.47
N PRO A 74 -15.88 -2.93 -6.66
CA PRO A 74 -17.10 -2.14 -6.46
C PRO A 74 -18.24 -2.52 -7.43
N LEU A 75 -17.93 -3.05 -8.61
CA LEU A 75 -18.94 -3.58 -9.55
C LEU A 75 -19.61 -4.88 -9.06
N ARG A 76 -19.06 -5.50 -8.01
CA ARG A 76 -19.59 -6.67 -7.32
C ARG A 76 -20.04 -6.33 -5.89
N ASP A 77 -20.30 -5.05 -5.63
CA ASP A 77 -20.71 -4.53 -4.31
C ASP A 77 -19.70 -4.78 -3.18
N ILE A 78 -18.41 -4.96 -3.52
CA ILE A 78 -17.31 -5.09 -2.55
C ILE A 78 -16.56 -3.77 -2.49
N ALA A 79 -16.38 -3.19 -1.30
CA ALA A 79 -15.61 -1.96 -1.17
C ALA A 79 -14.13 -2.25 -1.41
N SER A 80 -13.46 -1.40 -2.18
CA SER A 80 -12.00 -1.45 -2.38
C SER A 80 -11.38 -0.17 -1.83
N MET A 81 -10.43 -0.33 -0.92
CA MET A 81 -10.06 0.71 0.03
C MET A 81 -8.54 0.93 0.05
N HIS A 82 -8.14 2.21 0.05
CA HIS A 82 -6.77 2.63 0.28
C HIS A 82 -6.59 2.95 1.76
N CYS A 83 -6.38 1.92 2.57
CA CYS A 83 -6.29 2.00 4.02
C CYS A 83 -5.28 0.97 4.55
N SER A 84 -4.76 1.18 5.76
CA SER A 84 -4.20 0.08 6.54
C SER A 84 -5.30 -0.56 7.40
N ALA A 85 -5.08 -1.78 7.88
CA ALA A 85 -6.03 -2.47 8.74
C ALA A 85 -5.32 -3.35 9.78
N ASN A 86 -5.88 -3.41 11.00
CA ASN A 86 -5.41 -4.29 12.06
C ASN A 86 -6.56 -4.79 12.95
N MET A 87 -6.27 -5.83 13.73
CA MET A 87 -7.25 -6.54 14.56
C MET A 87 -6.76 -6.64 16.00
N GLY A 88 -7.63 -6.34 16.97
CA GLY A 88 -7.34 -6.53 18.38
C GLY A 88 -7.47 -7.99 18.81
N GLU A 89 -7.07 -8.30 20.05
CA GLU A 89 -7.16 -9.66 20.61
C GLU A 89 -8.61 -10.17 20.68
N ASP A 90 -9.58 -9.28 20.90
CA ASP A 90 -11.02 -9.60 20.93
C ASP A 90 -11.64 -9.72 19.51
N GLY A 91 -10.83 -9.60 18.46
CA GLY A 91 -11.28 -9.67 17.06
C GLY A 91 -11.86 -8.38 16.50
N ASP A 92 -11.80 -7.26 17.24
CA ASP A 92 -12.27 -5.97 16.76
C ASP A 92 -11.35 -5.43 15.65
N VAL A 93 -11.91 -5.06 14.50
CA VAL A 93 -11.14 -4.62 13.33
C VAL A 93 -11.20 -3.09 13.20
N ALA A 94 -10.05 -2.49 12.91
CA ALA A 94 -9.93 -1.07 12.59
C ALA A 94 -9.30 -0.87 11.21
N VAL A 95 -9.83 0.08 10.45
CA VAL A 95 -9.27 0.52 9.16
C VAL A 95 -8.87 1.99 9.23
N PHE A 96 -7.73 2.33 8.63
CA PHE A 96 -7.13 3.66 8.66
C PHE A 96 -6.95 4.18 7.24
N PHE A 97 -7.84 5.05 6.79
CA PHE A 97 -7.72 5.70 5.49
C PHE A 97 -6.73 6.86 5.55
N GLY A 98 -5.97 7.05 4.47
CA GLY A 98 -5.12 8.21 4.29
C GLY A 98 -4.18 8.07 3.10
N LEU A 99 -3.64 9.19 2.63
CA LEU A 99 -2.59 9.22 1.61
C LEU A 99 -1.27 8.63 2.13
N SER A 100 -0.31 8.48 1.21
CA SER A 100 1.01 8.00 1.57
C SER A 100 1.72 8.99 2.51
N GLY A 101 2.22 8.50 3.64
CA GLY A 101 2.95 9.33 4.61
C GLY A 101 2.09 10.04 5.65
N THR A 102 0.78 9.78 5.73
CA THR A 102 -0.11 10.37 6.74
C THR A 102 -0.24 9.49 8.01
N GLY A 103 0.65 8.53 8.22
CA GLY A 103 0.68 7.67 9.40
C GLY A 103 -0.06 6.32 9.29
N LYS A 104 -0.57 5.92 8.10
CA LYS A 104 -1.27 4.62 7.93
C LYS A 104 -0.46 3.43 8.44
N THR A 105 0.76 3.26 7.92
CA THR A 105 1.64 2.13 8.25
C THR A 105 1.98 2.18 9.73
N THR A 106 2.53 3.31 10.21
CA THR A 106 2.94 3.53 11.60
C THR A 106 1.83 3.24 12.61
N LEU A 107 0.60 3.73 12.39
CA LEU A 107 -0.54 3.53 13.30
C LEU A 107 -1.15 2.12 13.20
N SER A 108 -0.94 1.41 12.09
CA SER A 108 -1.43 0.04 11.95
C SER A 108 -0.51 -1.00 12.58
N THR A 109 0.80 -0.74 12.64
CA THR A 109 1.80 -1.53 13.37
C THR A 109 1.78 -1.17 14.86
N ASP A 110 0.63 -1.38 15.50
CA ASP A 110 0.50 -1.29 16.96
C ASP A 110 0.90 -2.65 17.57
N PRO A 111 1.83 -2.71 18.54
CA PRO A 111 2.25 -3.97 19.16
C PRO A 111 1.09 -4.74 19.82
N LYS A 112 -0.03 -4.08 20.14
CA LYS A 112 -1.22 -4.68 20.77
C LYS A 112 -2.25 -5.20 19.75
N ARG A 113 -2.01 -5.01 18.45
CA ARG A 113 -2.97 -5.36 17.40
C ARG A 113 -2.27 -6.10 16.27
N ALA A 114 -2.85 -7.21 15.85
CA ALA A 114 -2.34 -7.99 14.73
C ALA A 114 -2.60 -7.25 13.42
N LEU A 115 -1.54 -6.99 12.64
CA LEU A 115 -1.64 -6.33 11.34
C LEU A 115 -2.34 -7.24 10.33
N ILE A 116 -3.35 -6.71 9.63
CA ILE A 116 -3.99 -7.36 8.47
C ILE A 116 -3.23 -6.95 7.20
N GLY A 117 -2.94 -5.66 7.03
CA GLY A 117 -2.13 -5.11 5.93
C GLY A 117 -1.96 -3.60 6.07
N ASP A 118 -1.04 -3.00 5.30
CA ASP A 118 -0.61 -1.60 5.49
C ASP A 118 -1.18 -0.59 4.49
N ASP A 119 -1.83 -1.02 3.40
CA ASP A 119 -2.18 -0.07 2.33
C ASP A 119 -3.42 -0.38 1.49
N GLU A 120 -3.72 -1.65 1.18
CA GLU A 120 -4.77 -2.00 0.20
C GLU A 120 -5.67 -3.15 0.69
N HIS A 121 -6.97 -2.86 0.91
CA HIS A 121 -7.92 -3.83 1.46
C HIS A 121 -9.26 -3.81 0.73
N GLY A 122 -9.92 -4.98 0.75
CA GLY A 122 -11.32 -5.14 0.39
C GLY A 122 -12.20 -5.26 1.62
N TRP A 123 -13.49 -4.96 1.45
CA TRP A 123 -14.53 -5.24 2.43
C TRP A 123 -15.72 -5.89 1.74
N ASP A 124 -15.92 -7.18 2.00
CA ASP A 124 -17.03 -7.99 1.49
C ASP A 124 -17.99 -8.43 2.61
N ASP A 125 -18.87 -9.38 2.31
CA ASP A 125 -19.85 -9.93 3.24
C ASP A 125 -19.22 -10.68 4.43
N ASP A 126 -17.96 -11.12 4.32
CA ASP A 126 -17.24 -11.83 5.39
C ASP A 126 -16.42 -10.86 6.27
N GLY A 127 -15.88 -9.79 5.69
CA GLY A 127 -15.11 -8.79 6.44
C GLY A 127 -14.01 -8.09 5.64
N ILE A 128 -12.96 -7.68 6.35
CA ILE A 128 -11.81 -6.97 5.78
C ILE A 128 -10.76 -7.98 5.31
N PHE A 129 -10.24 -7.84 4.10
CA PHE A 129 -9.16 -8.68 3.59
C PHE A 129 -8.09 -7.87 2.86
N ASN A 130 -6.84 -8.25 3.05
CA ASN A 130 -5.69 -7.63 2.40
C ASN A 130 -5.56 -8.12 0.95
N TYR A 131 -5.18 -7.24 0.03
CA TYR A 131 -4.81 -7.64 -1.34
C TYR A 131 -3.36 -8.12 -1.44
N GLU A 132 -2.55 -7.77 -0.45
CA GLU A 132 -1.09 -7.89 -0.50
C GLU A 132 -0.56 -9.05 0.34
N GLY A 133 0.63 -9.53 -0.03
CA GLY A 133 1.45 -10.48 0.74
C GLY A 133 2.69 -9.84 1.37
N GLY A 134 2.75 -8.51 1.42
CA GLY A 134 3.86 -7.71 1.95
C GLY A 134 3.48 -6.27 2.22
N CYS A 135 4.43 -5.51 2.75
CA CYS A 135 4.29 -4.08 3.00
C CYS A 135 5.32 -3.29 2.20
N TYR A 136 4.96 -2.06 1.80
CA TYR A 136 5.82 -1.16 1.03
C TYR A 136 5.98 0.16 1.77
N ALA A 137 6.69 0.10 2.89
CA ALA A 137 6.81 1.18 3.86
C ALA A 137 7.74 2.29 3.37
N LYS A 138 7.45 3.53 3.79
CA LYS A 138 8.41 4.64 3.70
C LYS A 138 9.50 4.46 4.75
N THR A 139 10.72 4.90 4.42
CA THR A 139 11.88 4.75 5.31
C THR A 139 12.58 6.07 5.67
N ILE A 140 12.10 7.21 5.15
CA ILE A 140 12.69 8.52 5.49
C ILE A 140 12.49 8.79 6.99
N ASN A 141 13.57 9.16 7.69
CA ASN A 141 13.63 9.34 9.15
C ASN A 141 13.25 8.09 9.97
N LEU A 142 13.37 6.90 9.40
CA LEU A 142 13.07 5.65 10.11
C LEU A 142 14.10 5.41 11.23
N SER A 143 13.61 5.28 12.46
CA SER A 143 14.42 4.89 13.62
C SER A 143 13.86 3.62 14.28
N LYS A 144 14.76 2.85 14.90
CA LYS A 144 14.38 1.63 15.60
C LYS A 144 13.54 1.92 16.84
N GLU A 145 13.73 3.09 17.43
CA GLU A 145 13.05 3.54 18.64
C GLU A 145 11.60 3.93 18.35
N ALA A 146 11.34 4.62 17.23
CA ALA A 146 10.01 5.07 16.87
C ALA A 146 9.17 3.97 16.19
N GLU A 147 9.79 3.18 15.30
CA GLU A 147 9.11 2.18 14.46
C GLU A 147 9.87 0.83 14.48
N PRO A 148 9.93 0.15 15.65
CA PRO A 148 10.73 -1.05 15.84
C PRO A 148 10.33 -2.20 14.91
N ASP A 149 9.03 -2.43 14.70
CA ASP A 149 8.53 -3.50 13.83
C ASP A 149 8.98 -3.33 12.38
N ILE A 150 8.83 -2.12 11.83
CA ILE A 150 9.26 -1.81 10.45
C ILE A 150 10.78 -1.91 10.36
N TYR A 151 11.53 -1.35 11.32
CA TYR A 151 12.98 -1.42 11.32
C TYR A 151 13.49 -2.87 11.34
N ASN A 152 12.91 -3.71 12.21
CA ASN A 152 13.29 -5.12 12.33
C ASN A 152 12.82 -5.98 11.12
N ALA A 153 11.82 -5.51 10.37
CA ALA A 153 11.41 -6.13 9.10
C ALA A 153 12.47 -5.95 7.99
N ILE A 154 13.38 -4.99 8.13
CA ILE A 154 14.48 -4.76 7.18
C ILE A 154 15.61 -5.74 7.47
N ARG A 155 15.54 -6.89 6.80
CA ARG A 155 16.54 -7.96 6.85
C ARG A 155 16.61 -8.66 5.50
N ARG A 156 17.40 -9.73 5.37
CA ARG A 156 17.44 -10.55 4.14
C ARG A 156 16.02 -10.86 3.68
N ASP A 157 15.80 -10.78 2.37
CA ASP A 157 14.50 -10.93 1.69
C ASP A 157 13.59 -9.68 1.72
N ALA A 158 14.02 -8.60 2.39
CA ALA A 158 13.53 -7.24 2.14
C ALA A 158 14.33 -6.57 1.00
N LEU A 159 13.70 -5.59 0.33
CA LEU A 159 14.31 -4.80 -0.74
C LEU A 159 14.16 -3.32 -0.43
N LEU A 160 15.29 -2.65 -0.19
CA LEU A 160 15.38 -1.20 -0.01
C LEU A 160 15.39 -0.50 -1.37
N GLU A 161 14.75 0.67 -1.46
CA GLU A 161 14.65 1.46 -2.66
C GLU A 161 14.98 2.93 -2.37
N ASN A 162 15.95 3.45 -3.13
CA ASN A 162 16.43 4.84 -3.09
C ASN A 162 17.02 5.32 -1.75
N VAL A 163 17.25 4.45 -0.77
CA VAL A 163 17.99 4.81 0.45
C VAL A 163 19.45 5.16 0.16
N THR A 164 20.07 5.92 1.06
CA THR A 164 21.52 6.13 1.05
C THR A 164 22.19 5.03 1.83
N VAL A 165 23.18 4.39 1.19
CA VAL A 165 24.02 3.35 1.80
C VAL A 165 25.44 3.89 1.87
N ARG A 166 26.03 3.89 3.06
CA ARG A 166 27.40 4.35 3.32
C ARG A 166 28.41 3.31 2.86
N ASN A 167 29.68 3.69 2.82
CA ASN A 167 30.77 2.82 2.37
C ASN A 167 30.95 1.54 3.22
N ASP A 168 30.54 1.56 4.49
CA ASP A 168 30.57 0.40 5.38
C ASP A 168 29.31 -0.49 5.26
N GLY A 169 28.39 -0.15 4.37
CA GLY A 169 27.11 -0.84 4.19
C GLY A 169 26.00 -0.40 5.15
N SER A 170 26.27 0.50 6.11
CA SER A 170 25.23 1.07 6.96
C SER A 170 24.28 1.97 6.15
N ILE A 171 23.03 2.02 6.56
CA ILE A 171 22.00 2.80 5.88
C ILE A 171 21.85 4.15 6.59
N ASP A 172 21.71 5.21 5.81
CA ASP A 172 21.31 6.53 6.29
C ASP A 172 19.84 6.76 5.95
N PHE A 173 18.95 6.60 6.93
CA PHE A 173 17.52 6.79 6.76
C PHE A 173 17.10 8.27 6.81
N ASP A 174 17.97 9.16 7.30
CA ASP A 174 17.70 10.60 7.39
C ASP A 174 18.08 11.34 6.08
N ASP A 175 18.84 10.69 5.20
CA ASP A 175 19.26 11.28 3.92
C ASP A 175 18.16 11.20 2.84
N GLY A 176 17.46 12.32 2.66
CA GLY A 176 16.47 12.54 1.61
C GLY A 176 17.02 13.13 0.31
N SER A 177 18.35 13.25 0.12
CA SER A 177 18.95 13.96 -1.01
C SER A 177 18.58 13.40 -2.39
N LYS A 178 18.35 12.08 -2.49
CA LYS A 178 17.78 11.46 -3.71
C LYS A 178 16.28 11.69 -3.81
N THR A 179 15.57 11.48 -2.71
CA THR A 179 14.12 11.65 -2.59
C THR A 179 13.70 11.49 -1.12
N GLU A 180 12.65 12.18 -0.69
CA GLU A 180 11.98 11.91 0.60
C GLU A 180 11.04 10.68 0.54
N ASN A 181 10.84 10.09 -0.65
CA ASN A 181 10.06 8.87 -0.82
C ASN A 181 10.97 7.63 -0.86
N THR A 182 11.94 7.54 0.05
CA THR A 182 12.70 6.31 0.26
C THR A 182 11.78 5.21 0.78
N ARG A 183 12.00 3.98 0.33
CA ARG A 183 11.08 2.86 0.55
C ARG A 183 11.81 1.59 0.94
N VAL A 184 11.05 0.68 1.54
CA VAL A 184 11.42 -0.73 1.66
C VAL A 184 10.19 -1.60 1.38
N SER A 185 10.39 -2.67 0.61
CA SER A 185 9.40 -3.74 0.48
C SER A 185 9.86 -4.97 1.26
N TYR A 186 8.95 -5.61 1.97
CA TYR A 186 9.20 -6.87 2.67
C TYR A 186 7.93 -7.73 2.68
N PRO A 187 8.05 -9.07 2.73
CA PRO A 187 6.89 -9.94 2.86
C PRO A 187 6.25 -9.75 4.24
N LEU A 188 4.93 -9.93 4.34
CA LEU A 188 4.17 -9.53 5.53
C LEU A 188 4.64 -10.27 6.80
N HIS A 189 5.09 -11.52 6.64
CA HIS A 189 5.65 -12.34 7.71
C HIS A 189 7.00 -11.83 8.26
N HIS A 190 7.54 -10.72 7.75
CA HIS A 190 8.66 -10.03 8.40
C HIS A 190 8.24 -9.31 9.67
N ILE A 191 6.95 -8.98 9.80
CA ILE A 191 6.32 -8.48 11.01
C ILE A 191 5.82 -9.68 11.82
N ASP A 192 6.05 -9.66 13.13
CA ASP A 192 5.73 -10.79 14.00
C ASP A 192 4.22 -10.84 14.34
N ASN A 193 3.65 -9.70 14.76
CA ASN A 193 2.24 -9.59 15.13
C ASN A 193 1.35 -9.30 13.91
N ILE A 194 1.07 -10.34 13.13
CA ILE A 194 0.19 -10.27 11.96
C ILE A 194 -0.92 -11.32 12.05
N VAL A 195 -2.03 -11.06 11.35
CA VAL A 195 -3.11 -12.04 11.21
C VAL A 195 -2.66 -13.18 10.29
N LYS A 196 -2.86 -14.42 10.73
CA LYS A 196 -2.47 -15.67 10.05
C LYS A 196 -3.60 -16.71 10.19
N PRO A 197 -3.71 -17.71 9.28
CA PRO A 197 -2.84 -17.95 8.11
C PRO A 197 -3.15 -17.06 6.90
N VAL A 198 -4.33 -16.43 6.89
CA VAL A 198 -4.78 -15.51 5.82
C VAL A 198 -4.93 -14.12 6.40
N SER A 199 -4.48 -13.11 5.66
CA SER A 199 -4.57 -11.69 6.03
C SER A 199 -5.99 -11.15 5.88
N LYS A 200 -6.91 -11.63 6.71
CA LYS A 200 -8.31 -11.18 6.79
C LYS A 200 -8.83 -11.12 8.23
N GLY A 201 -9.76 -10.22 8.49
CA GLY A 201 -10.48 -10.08 9.76
C GLY A 201 -11.97 -9.89 9.53
N GLY A 202 -12.75 -9.81 10.62
CA GLY A 202 -14.18 -9.51 10.54
C GLY A 202 -14.47 -8.08 10.04
N HIS A 203 -15.74 -7.67 10.08
CA HIS A 203 -16.14 -6.32 9.71
C HIS A 203 -15.47 -5.25 10.59
N ALA A 204 -15.10 -4.11 9.98
CA ALA A 204 -14.47 -3.02 10.71
C ALA A 204 -15.44 -2.38 11.73
N ASN A 205 -15.06 -2.40 13.00
CA ASN A 205 -15.76 -1.72 14.08
C ASN A 205 -15.36 -0.24 14.19
N LYS A 206 -14.18 0.10 13.65
CA LYS A 206 -13.61 1.46 13.65
C LYS A 206 -13.14 1.82 12.24
N VAL A 207 -13.60 2.96 11.75
CA VAL A 207 -13.13 3.58 10.51
C VAL A 207 -12.49 4.91 10.89
N ILE A 208 -11.19 5.04 10.62
CA ILE A 208 -10.37 6.18 11.01
C ILE A 208 -9.92 6.88 9.73
N PHE A 209 -10.20 8.18 9.63
CA PHE A 209 -9.69 9.02 8.55
C PHE A 209 -8.50 9.81 9.07
N LEU A 210 -7.30 9.47 8.60
CA LEU A 210 -6.10 10.22 8.91
C LEU A 210 -6.08 11.48 8.03
N SER A 211 -5.63 12.61 8.56
CA SER A 211 -5.41 13.83 7.78
C SER A 211 -4.14 14.51 8.24
N ALA A 212 -3.26 14.82 7.28
CA ALA A 212 -2.09 15.65 7.51
C ALA A 212 -2.47 17.09 7.18
N ASP A 213 -3.14 17.76 8.12
CA ASP A 213 -3.59 19.14 7.95
C ASP A 213 -2.44 20.13 8.14
N ALA A 214 -1.85 20.58 7.03
CA ALA A 214 -0.79 21.57 7.03
C ALA A 214 -1.24 22.96 7.53
N PHE A 215 -2.55 23.25 7.57
CA PHE A 215 -3.08 24.51 8.07
C PHE A 215 -3.27 24.53 9.59
N GLY A 216 -3.22 23.37 10.25
CA GLY A 216 -3.38 23.24 11.70
C GLY A 216 -4.77 23.68 12.20
N VAL A 217 -5.81 23.51 11.40
CA VAL A 217 -7.20 23.89 11.68
C VAL A 217 -7.98 22.73 12.28
N LEU A 218 -7.76 21.51 11.78
CA LEU A 218 -8.46 20.33 12.26
C LEU A 218 -8.04 20.01 13.70
N PRO A 219 -9.00 19.64 14.57
CA PRO A 219 -8.64 19.12 15.87
C PRO A 219 -7.90 17.78 15.73
N PRO A 220 -7.08 17.38 16.72
CA PRO A 220 -6.35 16.12 16.66
C PRO A 220 -7.24 14.88 16.46
N VAL A 221 -8.47 14.91 16.98
CA VAL A 221 -9.46 13.84 16.79
C VAL A 221 -10.89 14.41 16.82
N SER A 222 -11.73 13.93 15.91
CA SER A 222 -13.16 14.24 15.84
C SER A 222 -13.97 12.96 15.68
N LYS A 223 -15.08 12.84 16.42
CA LYS A 223 -16.07 11.78 16.20
C LYS A 223 -17.09 12.28 15.18
N LEU A 224 -17.10 11.66 14.00
CA LEU A 224 -17.97 12.08 12.89
C LEU A 224 -19.38 11.50 13.02
N THR A 225 -20.38 12.26 12.57
CA THR A 225 -21.72 11.72 12.26
C THR A 225 -21.70 10.93 10.95
N PRO A 226 -22.75 10.15 10.61
CA PRO A 226 -22.84 9.47 9.33
C PRO A 226 -22.72 10.41 8.12
N GLU A 227 -23.34 11.59 8.17
CA GLU A 227 -23.28 12.60 7.10
C GLU A 227 -21.88 13.17 6.96
N GLN A 228 -21.23 13.50 8.08
CA GLN A 228 -19.85 13.96 8.11
C GLN A 228 -18.88 12.89 7.59
N THR A 229 -19.13 11.61 7.90
CA THR A 229 -18.33 10.49 7.41
C THR A 229 -18.35 10.44 5.89
N LYS A 230 -19.54 10.48 5.28
CA LYS A 230 -19.68 10.53 3.82
C LYS A 230 -19.04 11.78 3.22
N TYR A 231 -19.27 12.94 3.83
CA TYR A 231 -18.71 14.21 3.38
C TYR A 231 -17.18 14.17 3.36
N HIS A 232 -16.55 13.87 4.50
CA HIS A 232 -15.09 13.87 4.62
C HIS A 232 -14.42 12.78 3.77
N PHE A 233 -15.06 11.62 3.61
CA PHE A 233 -14.57 10.57 2.74
C PHE A 233 -14.53 11.02 1.27
N LEU A 234 -15.60 11.65 0.78
CA LEU A 234 -15.68 12.14 -0.60
C LEU A 234 -14.84 13.40 -0.84
N SER A 235 -14.76 14.30 0.15
CA SER A 235 -13.97 15.52 0.06
C SER A 235 -12.47 15.26 0.01
N ALA A 236 -12.01 14.08 0.45
CA ALA A 236 -10.60 13.72 0.52
C ALA A 236 -9.78 14.87 1.11
N LEU A 237 -10.09 15.24 2.36
CA LEU A 237 -9.60 16.45 3.07
C LEU A 237 -8.09 16.41 3.40
N GLN A 238 -7.31 15.91 2.45
CA GLN A 238 -5.86 15.79 2.38
C GLN A 238 -5.30 16.48 1.12
N ARG A 239 -6.14 17.09 0.26
CA ARG A 239 -5.66 18.01 -0.80
C ARG A 239 -5.42 19.39 -0.22
N SER A 240 -4.23 19.58 0.34
CA SER A 240 -3.57 20.90 0.50
C SER A 240 -2.46 21.01 -0.52
#